data_AF-A0A9X7HCC2-F1
#
_entry.id   AF-A0A9X7HCC2-F1
#
_cell.length_a   1.000
_cell.length_b   1.000
_cell.length_c   1.000
_cell.angle_alpha   90.00
_cell.angle_beta   90.00
_cell.angle_gamma   90.00
#
_symmetry.space_group_name_H-M   'P 1'
#
loop_
_entity.id
_entity.type
_entity.pdbx_description
1 polymer ?
#
loop_
_entity_poly.entity_id
_entity_poly.type
_entity_poly.pdbx_seq_one_letter_code
_entity_poly.pdbx_strand_id
1 'polypeptide(L)'
;MISIFTLSIKIRHEILKNTREYMSFEPAGYSKVEDILANLTPQQRSALNQLSTNESTGLQISSDIDQNSTKQTSVIVQFANQPVKVAQIEASIQGQTLSSNEAENLIDQDHDTFKQDVDQILIDEKNKKVDYEITRSYKNAFNGVSMSLPANQIKNLLKTIIYKIRRLNEIRRYN
;
A
#
# COMPACT_ATOMS: atom_id res chain seq x y z
N MET A 1 -31.09 -1.34 3.24
CA MET A 1 -29.99 -1.39 2.25
C MET A 1 -29.03 -0.28 2.61
N ILE A 2 -27.89 -0.62 3.22
CA ILE A 2 -26.87 0.36 3.61
C ILE A 2 -25.66 0.09 2.70
N SER A 3 -25.52 0.90 1.65
CA SER A 3 -24.32 0.94 0.82
C SER A 3 -23.36 1.94 1.46
N ILE A 4 -22.29 1.43 2.09
CA ILE A 4 -21.15 2.23 2.49
C ILE A 4 -20.18 2.18 1.31
N PHE A 5 -20.17 3.24 0.49
CA PHE A 5 -19.12 3.49 -0.47
C PHE A 5 -18.02 4.28 0.24
N THR A 6 -16.94 3.62 0.66
CA THR A 6 -15.71 4.31 1.01
C THR A 6 -14.98 4.67 -0.28
N LEU A 7 -14.93 5.99 -0.53
CA LEU A 7 -14.33 6.65 -1.66
C LEU A 7 -12.84 6.86 -1.39
N SER A 8 -11.96 6.11 -2.07
CA SER A 8 -10.53 6.44 -2.12
C SER A 8 -10.04 6.37 -3.55
N ILE A 9 -10.55 7.25 -4.43
CA ILE A 9 -9.93 7.52 -5.73
C ILE A 9 -10.19 8.99 -6.12
N LYS A 10 -9.14 9.83 -6.13
CA LYS A 10 -8.73 10.60 -7.34
C LYS A 10 -7.58 11.57 -7.04
N ILE A 11 -6.38 11.16 -7.43
CA ILE A 11 -5.40 12.10 -8.01
C ILE A 11 -4.82 11.58 -9.34
N ARG A 12 -4.80 10.26 -9.60
CA ARG A 12 -4.33 9.75 -10.89
C ARG A 12 -5.46 9.51 -11.88
N HIS A 13 -5.44 10.28 -12.96
CA HIS A 13 -6.25 10.25 -14.19
C HIS A 13 -7.45 11.21 -14.18
N GLU A 14 -7.22 12.44 -14.70
CA GLU A 14 -7.88 12.94 -15.92
C GLU A 14 -7.60 14.45 -16.14
N ILE A 15 -6.39 14.87 -16.55
CA ILE A 15 -6.21 16.14 -17.30
C ILE A 15 -5.06 15.94 -18.30
N LEU A 16 -5.37 15.31 -19.44
CA LEU A 16 -4.56 15.42 -20.66
C LEU A 16 -5.46 15.76 -21.84
N LYS A 17 -6.16 16.90 -21.76
CA LYS A 17 -6.61 17.61 -22.95
C LYS A 17 -6.51 19.12 -22.74
N ASN A 18 -5.52 19.68 -23.44
CA ASN A 18 -5.49 21.04 -23.99
C ASN A 18 -5.02 22.19 -23.09
N THR A 19 -3.70 22.44 -23.12
CA THR A 19 -3.15 23.74 -23.53
C THR A 19 -1.68 23.56 -23.96
N ARG A 20 -1.37 23.93 -25.20
CA ARG A 20 0.01 24.18 -25.62
C ARG A 20 0.42 25.55 -25.08
N GLU A 21 1.22 25.56 -24.03
CA GLU A 21 2.07 26.70 -23.72
C GLU A 21 3.37 26.17 -23.11
N TYR A 22 4.47 26.41 -23.81
CA TYR A 22 5.80 25.98 -23.40
C TYR A 22 6.29 26.90 -22.29
N MET A 23 6.38 26.37 -21.07
CA MET A 23 7.15 26.99 -20.00
C MET A 23 8.36 26.10 -19.74
N SER A 24 9.54 26.59 -20.10
CA SER A 24 10.81 25.89 -19.90
C SER A 24 11.13 25.80 -18.41
N PHE A 25 10.96 24.62 -17.84
CA PHE A 25 11.54 24.27 -16.54
C PHE A 25 12.98 23.76 -16.79
N GLU A 26 13.98 24.50 -16.32
CA GLU A 26 15.32 23.93 -16.15
C GLU A 26 15.27 22.85 -15.05
N PRO A 27 15.71 21.61 -15.32
CA PRO A 27 15.64 20.56 -14.32
C PRO A 27 16.96 20.42 -13.57
N ALA A 28 17.09 21.05 -12.41
CA ALA A 28 18.24 20.84 -11.52
C ALA A 28 18.15 19.50 -10.72
N GLY A 29 17.41 18.50 -11.21
CA GLY A 29 17.05 17.30 -10.44
C GLY A 29 17.20 15.95 -11.14
N TYR A 30 17.19 15.88 -12.48
CA TYR A 30 17.30 14.59 -13.18
C TYR A 30 18.73 14.04 -13.11
N SER A 31 19.75 14.84 -13.47
CA SER A 31 21.15 14.37 -13.60
C SER A 31 21.64 13.51 -12.42
N LYS A 32 21.33 13.87 -11.17
CA LYS A 32 21.83 13.12 -10.01
C LYS A 32 21.26 11.72 -9.92
N VAL A 33 20.01 11.49 -10.31
CA VAL A 33 19.39 10.17 -10.23
C VAL A 33 19.90 9.28 -11.35
N GLU A 34 19.98 9.78 -12.58
CA GLU A 34 20.54 9.02 -13.70
C GLU A 34 22.03 8.70 -13.49
N ASP A 35 22.81 9.64 -12.95
CA ASP A 35 24.23 9.43 -12.61
C ASP A 35 24.41 8.36 -11.53
N ILE A 36 23.54 8.35 -10.50
CA ILE A 36 23.57 7.31 -9.46
C ILE A 36 23.22 5.93 -10.05
N LEU A 37 22.20 5.85 -10.91
CA LEU A 37 21.75 4.59 -11.52
C LEU A 37 22.77 4.05 -12.55
N ALA A 38 23.46 4.95 -13.26
CA ALA A 38 24.51 4.61 -14.22
C ALA A 38 25.73 3.97 -13.54
N ASN A 39 26.03 4.38 -12.31
CA ASN A 39 27.21 3.91 -11.55
C ASN A 39 26.98 2.63 -10.74
N LEU A 40 25.79 2.02 -10.79
CA LEU A 40 25.53 0.75 -10.10
C LEU A 40 26.23 -0.42 -10.79
N THR A 41 26.94 -1.23 -10.01
CA THR A 41 27.48 -2.52 -10.46
C THR A 41 26.36 -3.49 -10.87
N PRO A 42 26.64 -4.53 -11.67
CA PRO A 42 25.64 -5.55 -12.02
C PRO A 42 24.96 -6.17 -10.79
N GLN A 43 25.74 -6.47 -9.74
CA GLN A 43 25.21 -7.03 -8.49
C GLN A 43 24.32 -6.03 -7.76
N GLN A 44 24.72 -4.76 -7.66
CA GLN A 44 23.90 -3.70 -7.06
C GLN A 44 22.63 -3.43 -7.87
N ARG A 45 22.69 -3.48 -9.20
CA ARG A 45 21.53 -3.34 -10.07
C ARG A 45 20.58 -4.53 -9.94
N SER A 46 21.10 -5.74 -9.80
CA SER A 46 20.29 -6.93 -9.49
C SER A 46 19.65 -6.85 -8.11
N ALA A 47 20.38 -6.40 -7.09
CA ALA A 47 19.84 -6.18 -5.75
C ALA A 47 18.79 -5.06 -5.73
N LEU A 48 19.03 -3.96 -6.46
CA LEU A 48 18.06 -2.87 -6.63
C LEU A 48 16.82 -3.37 -7.37
N ASN A 49 16.98 -4.13 -8.44
CA ASN A 49 15.86 -4.77 -9.14
C ASN A 49 15.11 -5.73 -8.22
N GLN A 50 15.79 -6.54 -7.41
CA GLN A 50 15.15 -7.43 -6.44
C GLN A 50 14.36 -6.64 -5.39
N LEU A 51 14.93 -5.56 -4.85
CA LEU A 51 14.22 -4.62 -3.99
C LEU A 51 12.99 -4.05 -4.70
N SER A 52 13.13 -3.53 -5.92
CA SER A 52 12.01 -2.99 -6.71
C SER A 52 10.95 -4.02 -7.08
N THR A 53 11.32 -5.28 -7.35
CA THR A 53 10.37 -6.37 -7.63
C THR A 53 9.70 -6.89 -6.36
N ASN A 54 10.40 -6.88 -5.23
CA ASN A 54 9.84 -7.19 -3.92
C ASN A 54 8.84 -6.11 -3.49
N GLU A 55 9.11 -4.85 -3.82
CA GLU A 55 8.16 -3.73 -3.66
C GLU A 55 6.99 -3.79 -4.66
N SER A 56 7.11 -4.49 -5.80
CA SER A 56 6.09 -4.47 -6.86
C SER A 56 4.74 -5.06 -6.46
N THR A 57 4.71 -5.93 -5.45
CA THR A 57 3.46 -6.41 -4.83
C THR A 57 3.17 -5.74 -3.49
N GLY A 58 4.15 -5.07 -2.88
CA GLY A 58 4.09 -4.57 -1.49
C GLY A 58 3.91 -5.67 -0.43
N LEU A 59 3.96 -6.94 -0.83
CA LEU A 59 3.59 -8.09 0.01
C LEU A 59 4.80 -9.02 0.16
N GLN A 60 5.44 -8.96 1.32
CA GLN A 60 6.64 -9.74 1.65
C GLN A 60 6.34 -10.74 2.77
N ILE A 61 6.66 -12.02 2.57
CA ILE A 61 6.68 -13.04 3.63
C ILE A 61 8.11 -13.49 3.79
N SER A 62 8.62 -13.49 5.02
CA SER A 62 9.96 -14.00 5.29
C SER A 62 10.04 -15.50 4.99
N SER A 63 11.11 -15.94 4.33
CA SER A 63 11.26 -17.32 3.83
C SER A 63 11.40 -18.38 4.94
N ASP A 64 11.70 -17.95 6.16
CA ASP A 64 11.80 -18.77 7.37
C ASP A 64 10.45 -19.04 8.05
N ILE A 65 9.37 -18.40 7.60
CA ILE A 65 8.02 -18.64 8.14
C ILE A 65 7.48 -19.97 7.61
N ASP A 66 7.24 -20.93 8.51
CA ASP A 66 6.48 -22.14 8.20
C ASP A 66 4.99 -21.81 8.01
N GLN A 67 4.58 -21.66 6.75
CA GLN A 67 3.22 -21.32 6.36
C GLN A 67 2.21 -22.47 6.52
N ASN A 68 2.59 -23.60 7.11
CA ASN A 68 1.65 -24.66 7.50
C ASN A 68 1.43 -24.71 9.02
N SER A 69 2.25 -23.98 9.78
CA SER A 69 2.18 -23.92 11.23
C SER A 69 0.90 -23.22 11.71
N THR A 70 0.31 -23.76 12.78
CA THR A 70 -0.78 -23.12 13.52
C THR A 70 -0.27 -22.17 14.61
N LYS A 71 1.05 -22.03 14.76
CA LYS A 71 1.65 -21.11 15.74
C LYS A 71 1.34 -19.66 15.35
N GLN A 72 1.02 -18.86 16.37
CA GLN A 72 0.88 -17.43 16.25
C GLN A 72 2.18 -16.80 15.73
N THR A 73 2.07 -16.00 14.70
CA THR A 73 3.19 -15.34 14.00
C THR A 73 2.85 -13.88 13.83
N SER A 74 3.82 -13.01 14.13
CA SER A 74 3.67 -11.57 13.97
C SER A 74 3.89 -11.15 12.52
N VAL A 75 2.96 -10.35 12.01
CA VAL A 75 2.99 -9.76 10.67
C VAL A 75 2.84 -8.25 10.80
N ILE A 76 3.50 -7.51 9.91
CA ILE A 76 3.26 -6.07 9.71
C ILE A 76 2.59 -5.91 8.35
N VAL A 77 1.48 -5.18 8.34
CA VAL A 77 0.75 -4.81 7.13
C VAL A 77 0.90 -3.31 6.96
N GLN A 78 1.49 -2.89 5.84
CA GLN A 78 1.58 -1.48 5.45
C GLN A 78 0.42 -1.12 4.53
N PHE A 79 -0.18 0.04 4.76
CA PHE A 79 -1.29 0.58 3.97
C PHE A 79 -0.77 1.55 2.90
N ALA A 80 -1.63 1.85 1.92
CA ALA A 80 -1.25 2.63 0.75
C ALA A 80 -1.12 4.13 1.04
N ASN A 81 -2.00 4.71 1.87
CA ASN A 81 -1.89 6.14 2.19
C ASN A 81 -0.67 6.39 3.06
N GLN A 82 0.07 7.46 2.75
CA GLN A 82 1.28 7.82 3.47
C GLN A 82 0.97 8.58 4.77
N PRO A 83 1.90 8.61 5.74
CA PRO A 83 1.81 9.51 6.87
C PRO A 83 1.64 10.97 6.43
N VAL A 84 0.92 11.76 7.24
CA VAL A 84 0.46 13.12 6.93
C VAL A 84 1.48 13.97 6.18
N LYS A 85 2.70 14.13 6.75
CA LYS A 85 3.74 14.98 6.16
C LYS A 85 4.21 14.49 4.79
N VAL A 86 4.30 13.18 4.62
CA VAL A 86 4.74 12.57 3.34
C VAL A 86 3.66 12.77 2.30
N ALA A 87 2.39 12.50 2.64
CA ALA A 87 1.26 12.70 1.74
C ALA A 87 1.14 14.16 1.29
N GLN A 88 1.38 15.13 2.18
CA GLN A 88 1.40 16.55 1.85
C GLN A 88 2.50 16.94 0.86
N ILE A 89 3.71 16.39 1.04
CA ILE A 89 4.82 16.60 0.12
C ILE A 89 4.51 15.98 -1.25
N GLU A 90 4.00 14.75 -1.28
CA GLU A 90 3.61 14.08 -2.53
C GLU A 90 2.52 14.83 -3.29
N ALA A 91 1.51 15.35 -2.59
CA ALA A 91 0.47 16.19 -3.19
C ALA A 91 1.06 17.50 -3.76
N SER A 92 1.95 18.15 -3.01
CA SER A 92 2.58 19.41 -3.42
C SER A 92 3.44 19.25 -4.68
N ILE A 93 4.19 18.15 -4.80
CA ILE A 93 4.95 17.79 -6.01
C ILE A 93 4.03 17.63 -7.22
N GLN A 94 2.79 17.22 -6.99
CA GLN A 94 1.75 17.05 -8.02
C GLN A 94 0.89 18.31 -8.23
N GLY A 95 1.33 19.47 -7.71
CA GLY A 95 0.60 20.74 -7.85
C GLY A 95 -0.71 20.80 -7.06
N GLN A 96 -0.87 19.95 -6.05
CA GLN A 96 -2.09 19.84 -5.25
C GLN A 96 -1.83 20.19 -3.79
N THR A 97 -2.90 20.54 -3.10
CA THR A 97 -2.88 20.80 -1.66
C THR A 97 -3.64 19.70 -0.95
N LEU A 98 -3.06 19.17 0.11
CA LEU A 98 -3.70 18.23 1.02
C LEU A 98 -3.60 18.80 2.44
N SER A 99 -4.73 19.03 3.10
CA SER A 99 -4.70 19.48 4.49
C SER A 99 -4.29 18.34 5.42
N SER A 100 -3.76 18.68 6.60
CA SER A 100 -3.40 17.67 7.60
C SER A 100 -4.61 16.85 8.02
N ASN A 101 -5.77 17.49 8.22
CA ASN A 101 -7.01 16.81 8.60
C ASN A 101 -7.49 15.83 7.53
N GLU A 102 -7.40 16.18 6.24
CA GLU A 102 -7.75 15.27 5.16
C GLU A 102 -6.83 14.04 5.14
N ALA A 103 -5.52 14.26 5.29
CA ALA A 103 -4.55 13.18 5.35
C ALA A 103 -4.75 12.27 6.58
N GLU A 104 -5.03 12.84 7.75
CA GLU A 104 -5.35 12.10 8.98
C GLU A 104 -6.63 11.27 8.81
N ASN A 105 -7.67 11.84 8.21
CA ASN A 105 -8.91 11.11 7.93
C ASN A 105 -8.69 9.92 6.98
N LEU A 106 -7.83 10.07 5.96
CA LEU A 106 -7.49 8.96 5.07
C LEU A 106 -6.75 7.83 5.80
N ILE A 107 -5.84 8.19 6.71
CA ILE A 107 -5.14 7.22 7.57
C ILE A 107 -6.15 6.50 8.47
N ASP A 108 -7.05 7.23 9.13
CA ASP A 108 -8.06 6.63 10.01
C ASP A 108 -8.99 5.68 9.24
N GLN A 109 -9.42 6.09 8.05
CA GLN A 109 -10.22 5.24 7.15
C GLN A 109 -9.50 3.96 6.74
N ASP A 110 -8.18 3.99 6.49
CA ASP A 110 -7.42 2.78 6.18
C ASP A 110 -7.44 1.80 7.35
N HIS A 111 -7.25 2.27 8.59
CA HIS A 111 -7.25 1.42 9.78
C HIS A 111 -8.63 0.83 10.04
N ASP A 112 -9.69 1.63 9.92
CA ASP A 112 -11.06 1.17 10.11
C ASP A 112 -11.47 0.16 9.03
N THR A 113 -11.15 0.45 7.77
CA THR A 113 -11.42 -0.45 6.65
C THR A 113 -10.66 -1.75 6.81
N PHE A 114 -9.37 -1.70 7.16
CA PHE A 114 -8.57 -2.89 7.38
C PHE A 114 -9.15 -3.76 8.50
N LYS A 115 -9.54 -3.15 9.63
CA LYS A 115 -10.13 -3.88 10.76
C LYS A 115 -11.41 -4.61 10.34
N GLN A 116 -12.33 -3.91 9.64
CA GLN A 116 -13.56 -4.50 9.14
C GLN A 116 -13.32 -5.61 8.12
N ASP A 117 -12.34 -5.41 7.24
CA ASP A 117 -11.96 -6.38 6.22
C ASP A 117 -11.39 -7.65 6.86
N VAL A 118 -10.41 -7.51 7.75
CA VAL A 118 -9.74 -8.67 8.35
C VAL A 118 -10.71 -9.53 9.17
N ASP A 119 -11.69 -8.92 9.83
CA ASP A 119 -12.77 -9.62 10.55
C ASP A 119 -13.64 -10.49 9.62
N GLN A 120 -13.86 -10.05 8.38
CA GLN A 120 -14.67 -10.78 7.39
C GLN A 120 -13.85 -11.81 6.60
N ILE A 121 -12.54 -11.60 6.50
CA ILE A 121 -11.66 -12.35 5.61
C ILE A 121 -10.98 -13.52 6.32
N LEU A 122 -10.60 -13.33 7.57
CA LEU A 122 -9.86 -14.34 8.34
C LEU A 122 -10.83 -15.38 8.91
N ILE A 123 -11.35 -16.19 7.98
CA ILE A 123 -12.18 -17.35 8.24
C ILE A 123 -11.40 -18.57 7.73
N ASP A 124 -11.31 -19.61 8.56
CA ASP A 124 -10.63 -20.86 8.21
C ASP A 124 -11.44 -21.68 7.19
N GLU A 125 -10.86 -22.77 6.70
CA GLU A 125 -11.48 -23.68 5.72
C GLU A 125 -12.78 -24.34 6.22
N LYS A 126 -13.05 -24.27 7.54
CA LYS A 126 -14.24 -24.81 8.20
C LYS A 126 -15.27 -23.72 8.52
N ASN A 127 -15.13 -22.53 7.90
CA ASN A 127 -15.96 -21.36 8.14
C ASN A 127 -15.93 -20.84 9.58
N LYS A 128 -14.84 -21.06 10.32
CA LYS A 128 -14.65 -20.52 11.68
C LYS A 128 -13.79 -19.29 11.65
N LYS A 129 -14.09 -18.34 12.55
CA LYS A 129 -13.26 -17.15 12.75
C LYS A 129 -11.85 -17.57 13.19
N VAL A 130 -10.85 -17.09 12.48
CA VAL A 130 -9.44 -17.23 12.86
C VAL A 130 -9.17 -16.37 14.08
N ASP A 131 -8.42 -16.91 15.03
CA ASP A 131 -7.93 -16.17 16.18
C ASP A 131 -6.74 -15.28 15.77
N TYR A 132 -6.98 -13.97 15.68
CA TYR A 132 -5.97 -12.98 15.36
C TYR A 132 -6.09 -11.78 16.31
N GLU A 133 -4.99 -11.04 16.45
CA GLU A 133 -4.94 -9.83 17.27
C GLU A 133 -4.19 -8.72 16.53
N ILE A 134 -4.78 -7.53 16.43
CA ILE A 134 -4.03 -6.33 16.02
C ILE A 134 -3.30 -5.80 17.25
N THR A 135 -1.99 -5.96 17.28
CA THR A 135 -1.14 -5.64 18.43
C THR A 135 -0.72 -4.17 18.46
N ARG A 136 -0.63 -3.52 17.29
CA ARG A 136 -0.23 -2.11 17.20
C ARG A 136 -0.73 -1.46 15.91
N SER A 137 -1.14 -0.20 16.02
CA SER A 137 -1.38 0.70 14.88
C SER A 137 -0.22 1.69 14.69
N TYR A 138 0.19 1.88 13.45
CA TYR A 138 1.21 2.82 12.99
C TYR A 138 0.58 3.88 12.09
N LYS A 139 0.80 5.16 12.40
CA LYS A 139 0.25 6.31 11.64
C LYS A 139 1.30 7.37 11.27
N ASN A 140 2.53 7.24 11.79
CA ASN A 140 3.53 8.32 11.77
C ASN A 140 4.76 7.98 10.90
N ALA A 141 5.51 6.94 11.26
CA ALA A 141 6.71 6.54 10.49
C ALA A 141 6.33 5.85 9.17
N PHE A 142 5.24 5.09 9.22
CA PHE A 142 4.50 4.55 8.09
C PHE A 142 3.04 4.39 8.54
N ASN A 143 2.14 4.18 7.59
CA ASN A 143 0.75 3.87 7.85
C ASN A 143 0.54 2.36 7.76
N GLY A 144 0.08 1.71 8.83
CA GLY A 144 -0.11 0.26 8.85
C GLY A 144 -0.40 -0.30 10.23
N VAL A 145 -0.44 -1.63 10.34
CA VAL A 145 -0.65 -2.33 11.62
C VAL A 145 0.34 -3.47 11.81
N SER A 146 0.64 -3.79 13.07
CA SER A 146 1.18 -5.09 13.44
C SER A 146 0.06 -5.94 13.98
N MET A 147 0.07 -7.22 13.61
CA MET A 147 -0.90 -8.20 14.09
C MET A 147 -0.26 -9.56 14.30
N SER A 148 -0.87 -10.36 15.16
CA SER A 148 -0.58 -11.79 15.33
C SER A 148 -1.69 -12.61 14.70
N LEU A 149 -1.32 -13.65 13.96
CA LEU A 149 -2.24 -14.65 13.43
C LEU A 149 -1.51 -15.98 13.23
N PRO A 150 -2.21 -17.14 13.15
CA PRO A 150 -1.58 -18.41 12.83
C PRO A 150 -0.86 -18.34 11.48
N ALA A 151 0.36 -18.87 11.40
CA ALA A 151 1.19 -18.75 10.20
C ALA A 151 0.50 -19.28 8.93
N ASN A 152 -0.29 -20.35 9.07
CA ASN A 152 -1.07 -20.93 7.98
C ASN A 152 -2.21 -20.03 7.45
N GLN A 153 -2.55 -18.95 8.15
CA GLN A 153 -3.55 -17.97 7.72
C GLN A 153 -2.95 -16.79 6.96
N ILE A 154 -1.62 -16.65 6.93
CA ILE A 154 -0.94 -15.56 6.20
C ILE A 154 -1.28 -15.64 4.70
N LYS A 155 -1.33 -16.85 4.11
CA LYS A 155 -1.74 -17.03 2.71
C LYS A 155 -3.18 -16.56 2.46
N ASN A 156 -4.09 -16.81 3.41
CA ASN A 156 -5.49 -16.41 3.30
C ASN A 156 -5.65 -14.88 3.37
N LEU A 157 -4.90 -14.23 4.27
CA LEU A 157 -4.80 -12.78 4.34
C LEU A 157 -4.34 -12.20 2.99
N LEU A 158 -3.24 -12.72 2.44
CA LEU A 158 -2.64 -12.23 1.20
C LEU A 158 -3.52 -12.44 -0.03
N LYS A 159 -4.06 -13.66 -0.21
CA LYS A 159 -4.93 -14.00 -1.33
C LYS A 159 -6.11 -13.04 -1.41
N THR A 160 -6.66 -12.67 -0.27
CA THR A 160 -7.85 -11.81 -0.23
C THR A 160 -7.52 -10.34 -0.46
N ILE A 161 -6.39 -9.86 0.05
CA ILE A 161 -5.85 -8.53 -0.28
C ILE A 161 -5.63 -8.43 -1.80
N ILE A 162 -5.00 -9.44 -2.41
CA ILE A 162 -4.77 -9.49 -3.87
C ILE A 162 -6.08 -9.48 -4.65
N TYR A 163 -7.08 -10.26 -4.22
CA TYR A 163 -8.41 -10.28 -4.85
C TYR A 163 -9.08 -8.90 -4.80
N LYS A 164 -9.04 -8.22 -3.65
CA LYS A 164 -9.57 -6.86 -3.50
C LYS A 164 -8.85 -5.87 -4.41
N ILE A 165 -7.52 -5.90 -4.44
CA ILE A 165 -6.71 -5.06 -5.34
C ILE A 165 -7.11 -5.29 -6.80
N ARG A 166 -7.25 -6.56 -7.23
CA ARG A 166 -7.67 -6.91 -8.59
C ARG A 166 -9.06 -6.37 -8.91
N ARG A 167 -10.04 -6.58 -8.03
CA ARG A 167 -11.42 -6.07 -8.21
C ARG A 167 -11.46 -4.55 -8.32
N LEU A 168 -10.68 -3.84 -7.51
CA LEU A 168 -10.57 -2.37 -7.58
C LEU A 168 -9.96 -1.89 -8.90
N ASN A 169 -8.98 -2.62 -9.43
CA ASN A 169 -8.37 -2.32 -10.73
C ASN A 169 -9.34 -2.62 -11.89
N GLU A 170 -10.17 -3.66 -11.80
CA GLU A 170 -11.20 -3.98 -12.80
C GLU A 170 -12.26 -2.87 -12.87
N ILE A 171 -12.79 -2.42 -11.73
CA ILE A 171 -13.78 -1.32 -11.69
C ILE A 171 -13.22 -0.03 -12.32
N ARG A 172 -11.93 0.25 -12.13
CA ARG A 172 -11.24 1.40 -12.74
C ARG A 172 -11.02 1.30 -14.24
N ARG A 173 -11.09 0.11 -14.84
CA ARG A 173 -10.97 -0.05 -16.30
C ARG A 173 -12.27 0.17 -17.05
N TYR A 174 -13.40 0.19 -16.34
CA TYR A 174 -14.74 0.32 -16.91
C TYR A 174 -15.42 1.66 -16.59
N ASN A 175 -14.71 2.58 -15.93
CA ASN A 175 -15.13 3.97 -15.70
C ASN A 175 -14.05 4.92 -16.22
#